data_AF-A0A1S1LQ44-F1
#
_entry.id   AF-A0A1S1LQ44-F1
#
_cell.length_a   1.000
_cell.length_b   1.000
_cell.length_c   1.000
_cell.angle_alpha   90.00
_cell.angle_beta   90.00
_cell.angle_gamma   90.00
#
_symmetry.space_group_name_H-M   'P 1'
#
loop_
_entity.id
_entity.type
_entity.pdbx_description
1 polymer ?
#
loop_
_entity_poly.entity_id
_entity_poly.type
_entity_poly.pdbx_seq_one_letter_code
_entity_poly.pdbx_strand_id
1 'polypeptide(L)'
;MSAPASAITPGASAAAAVADHLGRFTYRWTNESELQQAIWSVLQSRFVAERERALSRRDRPDFIVDVDGVSVALEVKVAGARNAVLRQLGRYAEHDIVDAIVLASSRRVLAGGIPAAIHGKPVLAIYLGGLL
;
A
#
# COMPACT_ATOMS: atom_id res chain seq x y z
N MET A 1 18.71 31.36 6.63
CA MET A 1 18.38 30.03 7.19
C MET A 1 17.65 29.25 6.12
N SER A 2 18.37 28.46 5.32
CA SER A 2 17.75 27.54 4.37
C SER A 2 17.18 26.35 5.15
N ALA A 3 15.91 26.02 4.94
CA ALA A 3 15.34 24.78 5.43
C ALA A 3 16.18 23.60 4.87
N PRO A 4 16.49 22.56 5.67
CA PRO A 4 17.12 21.38 5.12
C PRO A 4 16.17 20.77 4.07
N ALA A 5 16.71 20.37 2.93
CA ALA A 5 15.97 19.52 2.00
C ALA A 5 15.50 18.28 2.78
N SER A 6 14.20 18.08 2.93
CA SER A 6 13.64 16.93 3.64
C SER A 6 14.21 15.65 3.05
N ALA A 7 15.07 14.97 3.81
CA ALA A 7 15.52 13.63 3.44
C ALA A 7 14.29 12.73 3.36
N ILE A 8 14.08 12.08 2.21
CA ILE A 8 13.03 11.08 2.04
C ILE A 8 13.31 9.96 3.04
N THR A 9 12.35 9.63 3.91
CA THR A 9 12.52 8.56 4.89
C THR A 9 12.60 7.20 4.19
N PRO A 10 13.30 6.20 4.75
CA PRO A 10 13.35 4.85 4.17
C PRO A 10 11.96 4.29 3.87
N GLY A 11 11.00 4.47 4.78
CA GLY A 11 9.60 4.10 4.57
C GLY A 11 8.95 4.76 3.36
N ALA A 12 9.19 6.07 3.16
CA ALA A 12 8.61 6.78 2.02
C ALA A 12 9.23 6.31 0.69
N SER A 13 10.54 6.07 0.66
CA SER A 13 11.22 5.50 -0.50
C SER A 13 10.74 4.08 -0.82
N ALA A 14 10.55 3.24 0.20
CA ALA A 14 10.04 1.88 0.05
C ALA A 14 8.61 1.86 -0.50
N ALA A 15 7.72 2.66 0.07
CA ALA A 15 6.35 2.78 -0.42
C ALA A 15 6.31 3.30 -1.87
N ALA A 16 7.17 4.25 -2.23
CA ALA A 16 7.31 4.74 -3.61
C ALA A 16 7.79 3.63 -4.55
N ALA A 17 8.79 2.83 -4.16
CA ALA A 17 9.27 1.71 -4.96
C ALA A 17 8.18 0.66 -5.23
N VAL A 18 7.38 0.31 -4.22
CA VAL A 18 6.23 -0.59 -4.38
C VAL A 18 5.19 0.04 -5.31
N ALA A 19 4.83 1.30 -5.06
CA ALA A 19 3.83 2.03 -5.85
C ALA A 19 4.22 2.14 -7.34
N ASP A 20 5.46 2.53 -7.61
CA ASP A 20 6.01 2.67 -8.96
C ASP A 20 6.06 1.33 -9.68
N HIS A 21 6.42 0.25 -8.97
CA HIS A 21 6.41 -1.08 -9.57
C HIS A 21 5.00 -1.49 -9.96
N LEU A 22 4.02 -1.36 -9.05
CA LEU A 22 2.63 -1.72 -9.33
C LEU A 22 2.02 -0.88 -10.47
N GLY A 23 2.38 0.40 -10.55
CA GLY A 23 1.89 1.32 -11.58
C GLY A 23 2.39 1.03 -13.00
N ARG A 24 3.39 0.17 -13.17
CA ARG A 24 3.94 -0.22 -14.50
C ARG A 24 3.11 -1.29 -15.21
N PHE A 25 2.13 -1.87 -14.53
CA PHE A 25 1.33 -2.97 -15.05
C PHE A 25 -0.11 -2.53 -15.30
N THR A 26 -0.74 -3.16 -16.30
CA THR A 26 -2.19 -3.08 -16.51
C THR A 26 -2.81 -4.38 -16.03
N TYR A 27 -3.80 -4.28 -15.14
CA TYR A 27 -4.44 -5.43 -14.51
C TYR A 27 -5.77 -5.73 -15.19
N ARG A 28 -6.07 -7.01 -15.37
CA ARG A 28 -7.41 -7.51 -15.76
C ARG A 28 -7.99 -8.24 -14.56
N TRP A 29 -9.18 -7.84 -14.13
CA TRP A 29 -9.85 -8.38 -12.94
C TRP A 29 -11.33 -8.01 -13.01
N THR A 30 -12.15 -8.74 -12.27
CA THR A 30 -13.60 -8.48 -12.11
C THR A 30 -13.99 -8.30 -10.64
N ASN A 31 -13.11 -8.69 -9.72
CA ASN A 31 -13.31 -8.60 -8.28
C ASN A 31 -11.98 -8.35 -7.53
N GLU A 32 -12.08 -8.12 -6.22
CA GLU A 32 -10.90 -7.83 -5.37
C GLU A 32 -9.91 -8.99 -5.32
N SER A 33 -10.39 -10.24 -5.25
CA SER A 33 -9.54 -11.43 -5.18
C SER A 33 -8.70 -11.61 -6.45
N GLU A 34 -9.29 -11.40 -7.62
CA GLU A 34 -8.58 -11.42 -8.90
C GLU A 34 -7.52 -10.31 -8.99
N LEU A 35 -7.85 -9.10 -8.52
CA LEU A 35 -6.87 -8.01 -8.49
C LEU A 35 -5.71 -8.33 -7.53
N GLN A 36 -5.99 -8.86 -6.34
CA GLN A 36 -4.96 -9.31 -5.40
C GLN A 36 -4.10 -10.42 -6.01
N GLN A 37 -4.67 -11.38 -6.74
CA GLN A 37 -3.92 -12.43 -7.40
C GLN A 37 -3.01 -11.89 -8.52
N ALA A 38 -3.48 -10.92 -9.29
CA ALA A 38 -2.68 -10.28 -10.31
C ALA A 38 -1.54 -9.43 -9.69
N ILE A 39 -1.82 -8.70 -8.62
CA ILE A 39 -0.83 -7.95 -7.82
C ILE A 39 0.23 -8.90 -7.24
N TRP A 40 -0.17 -10.06 -6.72
CA TRP A 40 0.75 -11.06 -6.21
C TRP A 40 1.78 -11.48 -7.26
N SER A 41 1.32 -11.80 -8.48
CA SER A 41 2.20 -12.22 -9.57
C SER A 41 3.25 -11.16 -9.93
N VAL A 42 2.86 -9.87 -9.93
CA VAL A 42 3.81 -8.79 -10.25
C VAL A 42 4.75 -8.49 -9.08
N LEU A 43 4.28 -8.55 -7.83
CA LEU A 43 5.14 -8.32 -6.66
C LEU A 43 6.29 -9.33 -6.59
N GLN A 44 5.98 -10.62 -6.80
CA GLN A 44 6.96 -11.71 -6.73
C GLN A 44 8.07 -11.58 -7.79
N SER A 45 7.86 -10.82 -8.86
CA SER A 45 8.91 -10.56 -9.86
C SER A 45 10.01 -9.61 -9.38
N ARG A 46 9.80 -8.88 -8.27
CA ARG A 46 10.70 -7.80 -7.83
C ARG A 46 10.98 -7.76 -6.33
N PHE A 47 10.06 -8.22 -5.50
CA PHE A 47 10.14 -8.06 -4.04
C PHE A 47 9.89 -9.39 -3.33
N VAL A 48 10.46 -9.50 -2.13
CA VAL A 48 10.01 -10.51 -1.16
C VAL A 48 8.70 -9.97 -0.58
N ALA A 49 7.62 -10.74 -0.76
CA ALA A 49 6.31 -10.35 -0.27
C ALA A 49 5.60 -11.56 0.34
N GLU A 50 4.79 -11.30 1.36
CA GLU A 50 3.93 -12.25 2.04
C GLU A 50 2.48 -11.83 1.86
N ARG A 51 1.62 -12.79 1.49
CA ARG A 51 0.17 -12.55 1.43
C ARG A 51 -0.43 -12.65 2.82
N GLU A 52 -1.41 -11.80 3.09
CA GLU A 52 -2.31 -11.96 4.23
C GLU A 52 -1.55 -12.12 5.56
N ARG A 53 -0.41 -11.45 5.73
CA ARG A 53 0.41 -11.57 6.94
C ARG A 53 -0.32 -10.96 8.13
N ALA A 54 -0.56 -11.77 9.16
CA ALA A 54 -1.19 -11.29 10.38
C ALA A 54 -0.23 -10.37 11.16
N LEU A 55 -0.65 -9.12 11.39
CA LEU A 55 0.00 -8.19 12.32
C LEU A 55 -0.51 -8.40 13.74
N SER A 56 -1.79 -8.76 13.87
CA SER A 56 -2.44 -9.12 15.12
C SER A 56 -3.54 -10.15 14.86
N ARG A 57 -4.33 -10.51 15.88
CA ARG A 57 -5.53 -11.34 15.70
C ARG A 57 -6.58 -10.69 14.78
N ARG A 58 -6.56 -9.35 14.66
CA ARG A 58 -7.56 -8.55 13.93
C ARG A 58 -7.01 -7.89 12.66
N ASP A 59 -5.71 -7.63 12.61
CA ASP A 59 -5.09 -6.81 11.58
C ASP A 59 -4.28 -7.68 10.64
N ARG A 60 -4.64 -7.62 9.35
CA ARG A 60 -4.05 -8.43 8.29
C ARG A 60 -4.13 -7.65 6.98
N PRO A 61 -3.05 -6.95 6.59
CA PRO A 61 -2.92 -6.39 5.25
C PRO A 61 -3.02 -7.47 4.18
N ASP A 62 -3.46 -7.10 2.98
CA ASP A 62 -3.47 -8.02 1.84
C ASP A 62 -2.05 -8.53 1.54
N PHE A 63 -1.05 -7.65 1.68
CA PHE A 63 0.37 -8.02 1.59
C PHE A 63 1.25 -7.26 2.59
N ILE A 64 2.34 -7.91 2.99
CA ILE A 64 3.54 -7.25 3.51
C ILE A 64 4.64 -7.41 2.48
N VAL A 65 5.24 -6.30 2.07
CA VAL A 65 6.32 -6.26 1.08
C VAL A 65 7.59 -5.78 1.75
N ASP A 66 8.65 -6.58 1.70
CA ASP A 66 9.98 -6.18 2.15
C ASP A 66 10.72 -5.46 1.02
N VAL A 67 11.18 -4.24 1.33
CA VAL A 67 12.01 -3.44 0.43
C VAL A 67 13.28 -3.07 1.19
N ASP A 68 14.34 -3.84 0.97
CA ASP A 68 15.66 -3.63 1.60
C ASP A 68 15.57 -3.58 3.15
N GLY A 69 14.77 -4.46 3.74
CA GLY A 69 14.53 -4.53 5.19
C GLY A 69 13.48 -3.55 5.73
N VAL A 70 12.81 -2.79 4.85
CA VAL A 70 11.68 -1.91 5.19
C VAL A 70 10.37 -2.62 4.87
N SER A 71 9.50 -2.75 5.87
CA SER A 71 8.23 -3.48 5.75
C SER A 71 7.08 -2.54 5.33
N VAL A 72 6.57 -2.74 4.13
CA VAL A 72 5.46 -1.98 3.56
C VAL A 72 4.16 -2.79 3.63
N ALA A 73 3.17 -2.28 4.34
CA ALA A 73 1.82 -2.84 4.33
C ALA A 73 1.06 -2.37 3.07
N LEU A 74 0.67 -3.32 2.23
CA LEU A 74 -0.09 -3.05 1.01
C LEU A 74 -1.53 -3.51 1.19
N GLU A 75 -2.46 -2.58 0.98
CA GLU A 75 -3.90 -2.82 1.00
C GLU A 75 -4.48 -2.56 -0.40
N VAL A 76 -5.30 -3.48 -0.89
CA VAL A 76 -5.93 -3.45 -2.21
C VAL A 76 -7.42 -3.19 -2.06
N LYS A 77 -7.98 -2.24 -2.81
CA LYS A 77 -9.41 -1.92 -2.75
C LYS A 77 -10.02 -1.67 -4.12
N VAL A 78 -11.04 -2.47 -4.45
CA VAL A 78 -11.88 -2.22 -5.65
C VAL A 78 -13.16 -1.42 -5.33
N ALA A 79 -13.58 -1.45 -4.07
CA ALA A 79 -14.74 -0.73 -3.56
C ALA A 79 -14.54 -0.31 -2.10
N GLY A 80 -15.58 0.27 -1.49
CA GLY A 80 -15.58 0.64 -0.08
C GLY A 80 -15.60 2.15 0.17
N ALA A 81 -15.87 2.50 1.44
CA ALA A 81 -15.96 3.87 1.91
C ALA A 81 -14.60 4.36 2.44
N ARG A 82 -14.24 5.62 2.12
CA ARG A 82 -12.95 6.22 2.53
C ARG A 82 -12.69 6.13 4.03
N ASN A 83 -13.70 6.38 4.88
CA ASN A 83 -13.53 6.30 6.34
C ASN A 83 -13.24 4.88 6.84
N ALA A 84 -13.75 3.85 6.16
CA ALA A 84 -13.43 2.47 6.49
C ALA A 84 -11.97 2.15 6.12
N VAL A 85 -11.52 2.61 4.94
CA VAL A 85 -10.12 2.50 4.50
C VAL A 85 -9.20 3.22 5.48
N LEU A 86 -9.46 4.48 5.83
CA LEU A 86 -8.64 5.23 6.79
C LEU A 86 -8.53 4.54 8.15
N ARG A 87 -9.63 3.99 8.68
CA ARG A 87 -9.60 3.22 9.93
C ARG A 87 -8.74 1.96 9.80
N GLN A 88 -8.76 1.32 8.63
CA GLN A 88 -7.93 0.14 8.37
C GLN A 88 -6.46 0.50 8.29
N LEU A 89 -6.09 1.52 7.52
CA LEU A 89 -4.70 2.00 7.43
C LEU A 89 -4.18 2.50 8.79
N GLY A 90 -5.03 3.17 9.57
CA GLY A 90 -4.74 3.58 10.95
C GLY A 90 -4.34 2.42 11.85
N ARG A 91 -5.10 1.32 11.83
CA ARG A 91 -4.75 0.11 12.59
C ARG A 91 -3.41 -0.47 12.16
N TYR A 92 -3.09 -0.49 10.87
CA TYR A 92 -1.79 -0.99 10.41
C TYR A 92 -0.65 -0.10 10.88
N ALA A 93 -0.85 1.22 10.85
CA ALA A 93 0.14 2.19 11.29
C ALA A 93 0.47 2.08 12.79
N GLU A 94 -0.39 1.48 13.62
CA GLU A 94 -0.10 1.23 15.05
C GLU A 94 0.95 0.13 15.27
N HIS A 95 1.21 -0.75 14.29
CA HIS A 95 2.12 -1.89 14.46
C HIS A 95 3.56 -1.51 14.10
N ASP A 96 4.50 -1.65 15.04
CA ASP A 96 5.92 -1.31 14.86
C ASP A 96 6.58 -2.00 13.65
N ILE A 97 6.10 -3.18 13.27
CA ILE A 97 6.59 -3.92 12.10
C ILE A 97 6.19 -3.27 10.75
N VAL A 98 5.28 -2.31 10.74
CA VAL A 98 4.89 -1.58 9.53
C VAL A 98 5.66 -0.27 9.50
N ASP A 99 6.52 -0.08 8.50
CA ASP A 99 7.29 1.15 8.32
C ASP A 99 6.58 2.15 7.41
N ALA A 100 5.83 1.65 6.42
CA ALA A 100 5.05 2.44 5.49
C ALA A 100 3.84 1.67 4.95
N ILE A 101 2.93 2.39 4.30
CA ILE A 101 1.68 1.85 3.80
C ILE A 101 1.47 2.24 2.35
N VAL A 102 1.01 1.30 1.53
CA VAL A 102 0.50 1.57 0.19
C VAL A 102 -0.97 1.16 0.12
N LEU A 103 -1.83 2.08 -0.32
CA LEU A 103 -3.18 1.77 -0.76
C LEU A 103 -3.20 1.68 -2.28
N ALA A 104 -3.40 0.48 -2.82
CA ALA A 104 -3.64 0.26 -4.23
C ALA A 104 -5.14 0.18 -4.51
N SER A 105 -5.69 1.10 -5.30
CA SER A 105 -7.14 1.14 -5.56
C SER A 105 -7.49 1.26 -7.03
N SER A 106 -8.61 0.66 -7.44
CA SER A 106 -9.26 0.95 -8.71
C SER A 106 -10.29 2.08 -8.64
N ARG A 107 -10.34 2.82 -7.52
CA ARG A 107 -11.19 4.01 -7.37
C ARG A 107 -10.34 5.25 -7.17
N ARG A 108 -10.33 6.14 -8.15
CA ARG A 108 -9.60 7.42 -8.08
C ARG A 108 -10.00 8.27 -6.87
N VAL A 109 -11.27 8.23 -6.48
CA VAL A 109 -11.80 8.93 -5.29
C VAL A 109 -11.27 8.40 -3.97
N LEU A 110 -10.90 7.12 -3.89
CA LEU A 110 -10.26 6.56 -2.71
C LEU A 110 -8.82 7.04 -2.65
N ALA A 111 -8.08 7.02 -3.76
CA ALA A 111 -6.70 7.47 -3.80
C ALA A 111 -6.51 8.96 -3.44
N GLY A 112 -7.37 9.85 -3.93
CA GLY A 112 -7.19 11.31 -3.74
C GLY A 112 -7.49 11.84 -2.31
N GLY A 113 -8.05 11.02 -1.42
CA GLY A 113 -8.48 11.45 -0.08
C GLY A 113 -7.67 10.86 1.08
N ILE A 114 -6.55 10.19 0.79
CA ILE A 114 -5.70 9.56 1.81
C ILE A 114 -4.59 10.54 2.21
N PRO A 115 -4.36 10.75 3.52
CA PRO A 115 -3.24 11.57 3.98
C PRO A 115 -1.90 10.94 3.60
N ALA A 116 -0.87 11.76 3.38
CA ALA A 116 0.47 11.28 3.03
C ALA A 116 1.21 10.57 4.19
N ALA A 117 0.67 10.65 5.41
CA ALA A 117 1.18 9.91 6.55
C ALA A 117 0.05 9.62 7.57
N ILE A 118 0.16 8.50 8.28
CA ILE A 118 -0.71 8.11 9.39
C ILE A 118 0.18 7.61 10.53
N HIS A 119 -0.02 8.15 11.74
CA HIS A 119 0.84 7.86 12.92
C HIS A 119 2.34 8.04 12.63
N GLY A 120 2.69 9.06 11.83
CA GLY A 120 4.08 9.33 11.42
C GLY A 120 4.63 8.40 10.32
N LYS A 121 3.89 7.36 9.93
CA LYS A 121 4.29 6.41 8.89
C LYS A 121 3.85 6.90 7.52
N PRO A 122 4.73 6.91 6.51
CA PRO A 122 4.38 7.30 5.15
C PRO A 122 3.23 6.46 4.58
N VAL A 123 2.33 7.12 3.86
CA VAL A 123 1.21 6.47 3.17
C VAL A 123 1.16 6.98 1.74
N LEU A 124 1.21 6.05 0.78
CA LEU A 124 1.01 6.35 -0.63
C LEU A 124 -0.28 5.69 -1.12
N ALA A 125 -1.11 6.44 -1.83
CA ALA A 125 -2.30 5.91 -2.46
C ALA A 125 -2.19 6.00 -3.98
N ILE A 126 -2.32 4.87 -4.66
CA ILE A 126 -2.22 4.77 -6.11
C ILE A 126 -3.51 4.28 -6.74
N TYR A 127 -3.72 4.72 -7.98
CA TYR A 127 -4.82 4.29 -8.82
C TYR A 127 -4.31 3.29 -9.86
N LEU A 128 -4.83 2.06 -9.86
CA LEU A 128 -4.41 0.97 -10.75
C LEU A 128 -5.23 0.83 -12.03
N GLY A 129 -6.10 1.79 -12.34
CA GLY A 129 -7.02 1.70 -13.48
C GLY A 129 -8.40 1.16 -13.11
N GLY A 130 -9.30 1.15 -14.10
CA GLY A 130 -10.69 0.71 -13.95
C GLY A 130 -10.92 -0.74 -14.40
N LEU A 131 -12.14 -1.23 -14.15
CA LEU A 131 -12.63 -2.50 -14.67
C LEU A 131 -12.64 -2.47 -16.20
N LEU A 132 -12.20 -3.56 -16.85
CA LEU A 132 -12.34 -3.79 -18.29
C LEU A 132 -13.72 -4.36 -18.64
#